data_AF-A0A2S5CGY1-F1
#
_entry.id   AF-A0A2S5CGY1-F1
#
_cell.length_a   1.000
_cell.length_b   1.000
_cell.length_c   1.000
_cell.angle_alpha   90.00
_cell.angle_beta   90.00
_cell.angle_gamma   90.00
#
_symmetry.space_group_name_H-M   'P 1'
#
loop_
_entity.id
_entity.type
_entity.pdbx_description
1 polymer ?
#
loop_
_entity_poly.entity_id
_entity_poly.type
_entity_poly.pdbx_seq_one_letter_code
_entity_poly.pdbx_strand_id
1 'polypeptide(L)'
;MSSSLENELKQMIIDTLSLEDLSVASFNSHEALFGGGYELDSIDALELGLAIRKKYDVKIDAEADNVKDIFASVSHLAAFIYSKQLELKRI
;
A
#
# COMPACT_ATOMS: atom_id res chain seq x y z
N MET A 1 -10.95 2.59 -14.01
CA MET A 1 -9.61 3.02 -14.48
C MET A 1 -8.72 3.29 -13.27
N SER A 2 -8.40 2.26 -12.48
CA SER A 2 -7.60 2.40 -11.24
C SER A 2 -6.29 1.61 -11.28
N SER A 3 -5.96 1.03 -12.44
CA SER A 3 -4.86 0.05 -12.57
C SER A 3 -3.46 0.67 -12.46
N SER A 4 -3.28 1.97 -12.74
CA SER A 4 -1.93 2.57 -12.69
C SER A 4 -1.39 2.71 -11.27
N LEU A 5 -2.19 3.23 -10.33
CA LEU A 5 -1.74 3.39 -8.94
C LEU A 5 -1.57 2.03 -8.26
N GLU A 6 -2.51 1.10 -8.46
CA GLU A 6 -2.39 -0.24 -7.91
C GLU A 6 -1.15 -0.98 -8.44
N ASN A 7 -0.85 -0.91 -9.74
CA ASN A 7 0.34 -1.53 -10.30
C ASN A 7 1.64 -0.89 -9.78
N GLU A 8 1.64 0.43 -9.60
CA GLU A 8 2.79 1.13 -9.00
C GLU A 8 3.00 0.75 -7.54
N LEU A 9 1.91 0.59 -6.79
CA LEU A 9 1.96 0.12 -5.40
C LEU A 9 2.41 -1.33 -5.30
N LYS A 10 1.92 -2.22 -6.18
CA LYS A 10 2.40 -3.61 -6.25
C LYS A 10 3.90 -3.66 -6.50
N GLN A 11 4.38 -2.90 -7.49
CA GLN A 11 5.80 -2.83 -7.78
C GLN A 11 6.58 -2.32 -6.57
N MET A 12 6.11 -1.22 -5.94
CA MET A 12 6.73 -0.69 -4.73
C MET A 12 6.78 -1.72 -3.59
N ILE A 13 5.70 -2.46 -3.36
CA ILE A 13 5.63 -3.47 -2.31
C ILE A 13 6.64 -4.58 -2.58
N ILE A 14 6.69 -5.07 -3.82
CA ILE A 14 7.67 -6.08 -4.25
C ILE A 14 9.10 -5.60 -4.03
N ASP A 15 9.41 -4.37 -4.46
CA ASP A 15 10.75 -3.77 -4.31
C ASP A 15 11.11 -3.49 -2.83
N THR A 16 10.16 -3.03 -2.03
CA THR A 16 10.39 -2.65 -0.62
C THR A 16 10.57 -3.88 0.26
N LEU A 17 9.76 -4.92 0.02
CA LEU A 17 9.75 -6.15 0.82
C LEU A 17 10.56 -7.28 0.19
N SER A 18 11.31 -6.98 -0.89
CA SER A 18 12.16 -7.94 -1.60
C SER A 18 11.42 -9.22 -2.00
N LEU A 19 10.19 -9.09 -2.49
CA LEU A 19 9.33 -10.22 -2.90
C LEU A 19 9.67 -10.69 -4.33
N GLU A 20 10.91 -11.15 -4.53
CA GLU A 20 11.48 -11.45 -5.86
C GLU A 20 10.70 -12.55 -6.64
N ASP A 21 9.99 -13.42 -5.93
CA ASP A 21 9.14 -14.47 -6.53
C ASP A 21 7.79 -13.96 -7.06
N LEU A 22 7.42 -12.72 -6.75
CA LEU A 22 6.16 -12.11 -7.16
C LEU A 22 6.37 -11.11 -8.28
N SER A 23 5.40 -11.09 -9.21
CA SER A 23 5.31 -10.05 -10.23
C SER A 23 4.05 -9.21 -10.02
N VAL A 24 4.04 -7.98 -10.51
CA VAL A 24 2.86 -7.09 -10.49
C VAL A 24 1.62 -7.77 -11.09
N ALA A 25 1.79 -8.64 -12.09
CA ALA A 25 0.71 -9.38 -12.71
C ALA A 25 0.20 -10.55 -11.82
N SER A 26 1.09 -11.17 -11.05
CA SER A 26 0.78 -12.25 -10.11
C SER A 26 0.19 -11.73 -8.79
N PHE A 27 0.53 -10.49 -8.43
CA PHE A 27 0.12 -9.88 -7.17
C PHE A 27 -1.35 -9.46 -7.23
N ASN A 28 -2.18 -10.05 -6.37
CA ASN A 28 -3.61 -9.77 -6.36
C ASN A 28 -3.91 -8.51 -5.52
N SER A 29 -4.52 -7.49 -6.13
CA SER A 29 -4.79 -6.23 -5.43
C SER A 29 -5.77 -6.36 -4.27
N HIS A 30 -6.62 -7.39 -4.28
CA HIS A 30 -7.68 -7.63 -3.29
C HIS A 30 -7.29 -8.68 -2.25
N GLU A 31 -6.13 -9.31 -2.40
CA GLU A 31 -5.64 -10.29 -1.44
C GLU A 31 -5.08 -9.59 -0.20
N ALA A 32 -5.18 -10.28 0.94
CA ALA A 32 -4.67 -9.78 2.20
C ALA A 32 -3.15 -9.61 2.13
N LEU A 33 -2.65 -8.39 2.37
CA LEU A 33 -1.20 -8.13 2.44
C LEU A 33 -0.59 -8.85 3.65
N PHE A 34 -1.23 -8.73 4.81
CA PHE A 34 -0.74 -9.28 6.08
C PHE A 34 -1.59 -10.45 6.57
N GLY A 35 -0.95 -11.42 7.22
CA GLY A 35 -1.64 -12.59 7.78
C GLY A 35 -2.20 -13.57 6.74
N GLY A 36 -1.77 -13.44 5.48
CA GLY A 36 -2.15 -14.29 4.35
C GLY A 36 -0.94 -15.03 3.75
N GLY A 37 -0.93 -15.17 2.42
CA GLY A 37 0.05 -15.97 1.66
C GLY A 37 1.37 -15.28 1.32
N TYR A 38 1.55 -14.00 1.69
CA TYR A 38 2.76 -13.23 1.40
C TYR A 38 3.79 -13.24 2.54
N GLU A 39 3.51 -13.96 3.64
CA GLU A 39 4.38 -14.05 4.83
C GLU A 39 4.80 -12.70 5.43
N LEU A 40 4.07 -11.62 5.13
CA LEU A 40 4.38 -10.28 5.61
C LEU A 40 4.06 -10.12 7.09
N ASP A 41 4.98 -9.50 7.81
CA ASP A 41 4.86 -9.25 9.24
C ASP A 41 4.54 -7.78 9.58
N SER A 42 4.52 -7.44 10.87
CA SER A 42 4.21 -6.08 11.32
C SER A 42 5.33 -5.06 11.08
N ILE A 43 6.57 -5.52 10.89
CA ILE A 43 7.74 -4.68 10.54
C ILE A 43 7.60 -4.24 9.08
N ASP A 44 7.24 -5.16 8.19
CA ASP A 44 7.01 -4.88 6.76
C ASP A 44 5.95 -3.79 6.57
N ALA A 45 4.87 -3.82 7.37
CA ALA A 45 3.84 -2.78 7.35
C ALA A 45 4.39 -1.38 7.66
N LEU A 46 5.33 -1.29 8.61
CA LEU A 46 5.96 -0.02 8.98
C LEU A 46 6.88 0.48 7.85
N GLU A 47 7.66 -0.40 7.24
CA GLU A 47 8.50 -0.03 6.10
C GLU A 47 7.68 0.44 4.90
N LEU A 48 6.60 -0.27 4.57
CA LEU A 48 5.65 0.17 3.54
C LEU A 48 5.04 1.53 3.88
N GLY A 49 4.58 1.74 5.12
CA GLY A 49 4.04 3.04 5.55
C GLY A 49 5.03 4.19 5.39
N LEU A 50 6.31 3.95 5.70
CA LEU A 50 7.38 4.92 5.51
C LEU A 50 7.67 5.18 4.02
N ALA A 51 7.68 4.13 3.18
CA ALA A 51 7.88 4.25 1.74
C ALA A 51 6.77 5.08 1.08
N ILE A 52 5.51 4.82 1.44
CA ILE A 52 4.33 5.55 0.96
C ILE A 52 4.41 7.02 1.34
N ARG A 53 4.73 7.30 2.61
CA ARG A 53 4.89 8.68 3.08
C ARG A 53 5.94 9.43 2.28
N LYS A 54 7.08 8.80 2.00
CA LYS A 54 8.16 9.43 1.22
C LYS A 54 7.80 9.62 -0.26
N LYS A 55 7.08 8.67 -0.87
CA LYS A 55 6.78 8.68 -2.31
C LYS A 55 5.55 9.51 -2.67
N TYR A 56 4.50 9.47 -1.84
CA TYR A 56 3.22 10.12 -2.14
C TYR A 56 2.94 11.36 -1.28
N ASP A 57 3.83 11.68 -0.34
CA ASP A 57 3.63 12.75 0.66
C ASP A 57 2.36 12.54 1.52
N VAL A 58 1.96 11.28 1.70
CA VAL A 58 0.77 10.89 2.46
C VAL A 58 1.17 10.42 3.85
N LYS A 59 0.62 11.06 4.89
CA LYS A 59 0.75 10.60 6.28
C LYS A 59 -0.40 9.66 6.62
N ILE A 60 -0.07 8.46 7.11
CA ILE A 60 -1.01 7.55 7.77
C ILE A 60 -0.90 7.82 9.28
N ASP A 61 -2.01 8.19 9.90
CA ASP A 61 -2.08 8.45 11.33
C ASP A 61 -2.64 7.22 12.06
N ALA A 62 -1.80 6.53 12.84
CA ALA A 62 -2.21 5.27 13.45
C ALA A 62 -3.31 5.41 14.51
N GLU A 63 -3.54 6.63 15.02
CA GLU A 63 -4.58 6.91 16.01
C GLU A 63 -5.90 7.33 15.35
N ALA A 64 -5.84 8.04 14.21
CA ALA A 64 -7.03 8.56 13.52
C ALA A 64 -7.48 7.71 12.33
N ASP A 65 -6.55 7.07 11.62
CA ASP A 65 -6.83 6.26 10.44
C ASP A 65 -6.92 4.77 10.82
N ASN A 66 -7.79 4.03 10.13
CA ASN A 66 -7.90 2.58 10.32
C ASN A 66 -6.76 1.85 9.59
N VAL A 67 -5.58 1.79 10.22
CA VAL A 67 -4.36 1.18 9.66
C VAL A 67 -4.61 -0.25 9.18
N LYS A 68 -5.40 -1.04 9.94
CA LYS A 68 -5.72 -2.42 9.54
C LYS A 68 -6.47 -2.50 8.23
N ASP A 69 -7.35 -1.54 7.97
CA ASP A 69 -8.15 -1.46 6.74
C ASP A 69 -7.30 -0.93 5.57
N ILE A 70 -6.50 0.11 5.83
CA ILE A 70 -5.58 0.70 4.83
C ILE A 70 -4.59 -0.35 4.31
N PHE A 71 -4.01 -1.13 5.23
CA PHE A 71 -3.05 -2.18 4.91
C PHE A 71 -3.71 -3.55 4.67
N ALA A 72 -5.04 -3.62 4.55
CA ALA A 72 -5.73 -4.88 4.30
C ALA A 72 -5.33 -5.46 2.95
N SER A 73 -5.30 -4.64 1.90
CA SER A 73 -4.97 -5.06 0.52
C SER A 73 -4.44 -3.88 -0.29
N VAL A 74 -3.81 -4.15 -1.43
CA VAL A 74 -3.30 -3.07 -2.31
C VAL A 74 -4.41 -2.13 -2.76
N SER A 75 -5.61 -2.64 -3.04
CA SER A 75 -6.74 -1.82 -3.45
C SER A 75 -7.20 -0.86 -2.35
N HIS A 76 -7.18 -1.27 -1.08
CA HIS A 76 -7.51 -0.38 0.04
C HIS A 76 -6.44 0.69 0.23
N LEU A 77 -5.17 0.30 0.13
CA LEU A 77 -4.04 1.21 0.18
C LEU A 77 -4.09 2.25 -0.95
N ALA A 78 -4.38 1.81 -2.17
CA ALA A 78 -4.53 2.67 -3.34
C ALA A 78 -5.67 3.67 -3.16
N ALA A 79 -6.82 3.20 -2.65
CA ALA A 79 -7.97 4.04 -2.37
C ALA A 79 -7.63 5.12 -1.32
N PHE A 80 -6.92 4.75 -0.26
CA PHE A 80 -6.48 5.69 0.77
C PHE A 80 -5.53 6.76 0.21
N ILE A 81 -4.48 6.35 -0.50
CA ILE A 81 -3.51 7.28 -1.11
C ILE A 81 -4.23 8.22 -2.08
N TYR A 82 -5.10 7.68 -2.93
CA TYR A 82 -5.88 8.49 -3.87
C TYR A 82 -6.75 9.52 -3.16
N SER A 83 -7.44 9.12 -2.08
CA SER A 83 -8.22 10.05 -1.25
C SER A 83 -7.37 11.18 -0.69
N LYS A 84 -6.22 10.85 -0.07
CA LYS A 84 -5.32 11.85 0.53
C LYS A 84 -4.72 12.79 -0.52
N GLN A 85 -4.34 12.28 -1.69
CA GLN A 85 -3.85 13.11 -2.79
C GLN A 85 -4.92 14.05 -3.36
N LEU A 86 -6.19 13.65 -3.36
CA LEU A 86 -7.29 14.52 -3.74
C LEU A 86 -7.50 15.65 -2.72
N GLU A 87 -7.35 15.37 -1.43
CA GLU A 87 -7.41 16.39 -0.37
C GLU A 87 -6.27 17.41 -0.52
N LEU A 88 -5.04 16.95 -0.76
CA LEU A 88 -3.86 17.81 -0.93
C LEU A 88 -3.91 18.68 -2.19
N LYS A 89 -4.63 18.28 -3.24
CA LYS A 89 -4.76 19.06 -4.49
C LYS A 89 -5.87 20.12 -4.45
N ARG A 90 -6.65 20.20 -3.37
CA ARG A 90 -7.78 21.13 -3.22
C ARG A 90 -7.43 22.44 -2.49
N ILE A 91 -6.15 22.66 -2.21
CA ILE A 91 -5.56 23.85 -1.60
C ILE A 91 -4.65 24.55 -2.62
#